data_AF-A0A6J7Q4X8-F1
#
_entry.id   AF-A0A6J7Q4X8-F1
#
_cell.length_a   1.000
_cell.length_b   1.000
_cell.length_c   1.000
_cell.angle_alpha   90.00
_cell.angle_beta   90.00
_cell.angle_gamma   90.00
#
_symmetry.space_group_name_H-M   'P 1'
#
loop_
_entity.id
_entity.type
_entity.pdbx_description
1 polymer ?
#
loop_
_entity_poly.entity_id
_entity_poly.type
_entity_poly.pdbx_seq_one_letter_code
_entity_poly.pdbx_strand_id
1 'polypeptide(L)'
;MCHNFAAQGGALTQGKYAPTLMGVEPKHIYEALITGPQSMPVFSDKTLTPAEKLSIIKWIKAAEAEPALGGASLGRVGPVTEGLLIWTLGIGLLIGVAVWLAMKAR
;
A
#
# COMPACT_ATOMS: atom_id res chain seq x y z
N MET A 1 -3.77 0.91 11.58
CA MET A 1 -3.91 -0.18 10.58
C MET A 1 -2.50 -0.65 10.23
N CYS A 2 -2.19 -1.95 10.25
CA CYS A 2 -0.81 -2.46 10.05
C CYS A 2 -0.45 -2.59 8.57
N HIS A 3 -1.29 -3.27 7.80
CA HIS A 3 -1.21 -3.28 6.34
C HIS A 3 -2.24 -2.27 5.84
N ASN A 4 -1.84 -1.33 4.97
CA ASN A 4 -2.76 -0.32 4.45
C ASN A 4 -3.95 -0.97 3.69
N PHE A 5 -4.90 -0.16 3.23
CA PHE A 5 -6.09 -0.66 2.52
C PHE A 5 -5.74 -1.48 1.26
N ALA A 6 -4.62 -1.21 0.60
CA ALA A 6 -4.17 -1.97 -0.56
C ALA A 6 -3.20 -3.11 -0.19
N ALA A 7 -3.15 -3.49 1.08
CA ALA A 7 -2.29 -4.52 1.66
C ALA A 7 -0.78 -4.37 1.31
N GLN A 8 -0.32 -3.14 1.12
CA GLN A 8 1.08 -2.80 0.80
C GLN A 8 1.99 -2.78 2.04
N GLY A 9 1.42 -2.91 3.24
CA GLY A 9 2.15 -2.81 4.50
C GLY A 9 2.05 -1.42 5.14
N GLY A 10 2.95 -1.12 6.07
CA GLY A 10 2.95 0.12 6.83
C GLY A 10 4.02 0.19 7.91
N ALA A 11 4.35 1.39 8.36
CA ALA A 11 5.30 1.58 9.47
C ALA A 11 4.66 1.20 10.81
N LEU A 12 5.45 0.57 11.68
CA LEU A 12 5.07 0.24 13.06
C LEU A 12 6.00 0.97 14.04
N THR A 13 5.67 0.89 15.32
CA THR A 13 6.51 1.48 16.39
C THR A 13 7.84 0.76 16.50
N GLN A 14 8.85 1.44 17.06
CA GLN A 14 10.17 0.88 17.34
C GLN A 14 10.92 0.37 16.08
N GLY A 15 10.81 1.11 14.96
CA GLY A 15 11.52 0.78 13.72
C GLY A 15 11.03 -0.48 12.99
N LYS A 16 9.97 -1.09 13.49
CA LYS A 16 9.33 -2.26 12.88
C LYS A 16 8.44 -1.81 11.70
N TYR A 17 8.09 -2.75 10.83
CA TYR A 17 7.17 -2.48 9.74
C TYR A 17 6.32 -3.72 9.42
N ALA A 18 5.10 -3.49 8.98
CA ALA A 18 4.27 -4.52 8.40
C ALA A 18 4.67 -4.70 6.92
N PRO A 19 5.02 -5.92 6.49
CA PRO A 19 5.42 -6.17 5.10
C PRO A 19 4.24 -6.06 4.13
N THR A 20 4.53 -5.98 2.83
CA THR A 20 3.52 -6.11 1.78
C THR A 20 2.97 -7.52 1.74
N LEU A 21 1.67 -7.66 1.44
CA LEU A 21 1.02 -8.95 1.21
C LEU A 21 0.90 -9.28 -0.29
N MET A 22 1.32 -8.36 -1.17
CA MET A 22 1.34 -8.59 -2.62
C MET A 22 2.38 -9.64 -3.00
N GLY A 23 2.03 -10.57 -3.88
CA GLY A 23 2.93 -11.66 -4.30
C GLY A 23 3.17 -12.75 -3.24
N VAL A 24 2.52 -12.67 -2.08
CA VAL A 24 2.68 -13.65 -1.00
C VAL A 24 1.73 -14.84 -1.21
N GLU A 25 2.22 -16.07 -1.15
CA GLU A 25 1.37 -17.25 -1.32
C GLU A 25 0.28 -17.33 -0.22
N PRO A 26 -0.97 -17.71 -0.55
CA PRO A 26 -2.07 -17.84 0.42
C PRO A 26 -1.74 -18.62 1.69
N LYS A 27 -0.94 -19.70 1.58
CA LYS A 27 -0.51 -20.51 2.72
C LYS A 27 0.28 -19.70 3.75
N HIS A 28 1.18 -18.82 3.29
CA HIS A 28 2.02 -18.02 4.17
C HIS A 28 1.23 -16.90 4.86
N ILE A 29 0.20 -16.38 4.19
CA ILE A 29 -0.73 -15.43 4.80
C ILE A 29 -1.53 -16.14 5.92
N TYR A 30 -1.99 -17.37 5.68
CA TYR A 30 -2.68 -18.16 6.70
C TYR A 30 -1.77 -18.49 7.89
N GLU A 31 -0.54 -18.92 7.62
CA GLU A 31 0.49 -19.19 8.63
C GLU A 31 0.80 -17.94 9.46
N ALA A 32 0.91 -16.76 8.83
CA ALA A 32 1.12 -15.50 9.55
C ALA A 32 -0.05 -15.15 10.47
N LEU A 33 -1.30 -15.42 10.07
CA LEU A 33 -2.48 -15.20 10.91
C LEU A 33 -2.46 -16.08 12.18
N ILE A 34 -2.00 -17.33 12.08
CA ILE A 34 -1.96 -18.25 13.23
C ILE A 34 -0.69 -18.17 14.07
N THR A 35 0.42 -17.70 13.49
CA THR A 35 1.71 -17.58 14.20
C THR A 35 1.92 -16.18 14.79
N GLY A 36 1.35 -15.14 14.21
CA GLY A 36 1.48 -13.76 14.69
C GLY A 36 2.94 -13.26 14.68
N PRO A 37 3.61 -13.17 13.51
CA PRO A 37 5.02 -12.79 13.46
C PRO A 37 5.25 -11.34 13.93
N GLN A 38 6.40 -11.13 14.56
CA GLN A 38 6.88 -9.82 15.01
C GLN A 38 5.93 -9.10 15.99
N SER A 39 5.17 -8.09 15.56
CA SER A 39 4.17 -7.40 16.38
C SER A 39 2.74 -7.69 15.93
N MET A 40 2.55 -8.61 15.00
CA MET A 40 1.24 -9.04 14.55
C MET A 40 0.60 -9.92 15.64
N PRO A 41 -0.63 -9.65 16.09
CA PRO A 41 -1.30 -10.51 17.05
C PRO A 41 -1.61 -11.87 16.44
N VAL A 42 -1.71 -12.88 17.28
CA VAL A 42 -2.16 -14.22 16.88
C VAL A 42 -3.69 -14.20 16.71
N PHE A 43 -4.17 -14.58 15.53
CA PHE A 43 -5.59 -14.72 15.23
C PHE A 43 -6.02 -16.17 15.44
N SER A 44 -6.29 -16.53 16.70
CA SER A 44 -6.78 -17.87 17.07
C SER A 44 -8.15 -18.19 16.46
N ASP A 45 -8.51 -19.47 16.40
CA ASP A 45 -9.82 -19.91 15.87
C ASP A 45 -11.02 -19.46 16.73
N LYS A 46 -10.76 -18.97 17.95
CA LYS A 46 -11.78 -18.32 18.79
C LYS A 46 -12.07 -16.87 18.38
N THR A 47 -11.12 -16.23 17.70
CA THR A 47 -11.19 -14.82 17.27
C THR A 47 -11.59 -14.70 15.80
N LEU A 48 -11.00 -15.55 14.95
CA LEU A 48 -11.35 -15.68 13.54
C LEU A 48 -11.43 -17.16 13.20
N THR A 49 -12.59 -17.61 12.76
CA THR A 49 -12.79 -18.97 12.27
C THR A 49 -11.90 -19.25 11.05
N PRO A 50 -11.58 -20.52 10.74
CA PRO A 50 -10.85 -20.87 9.53
C PRO A 50 -11.50 -20.32 8.25
N ALA A 51 -12.83 -20.30 8.18
CA ALA A 51 -13.58 -19.75 7.05
C ALA A 51 -13.39 -18.23 6.89
N GLU A 52 -13.34 -17.48 8.00
CA GLU A 52 -13.08 -16.04 7.99
C GLU A 52 -11.64 -15.74 7.57
N LYS A 53 -10.66 -16.52 8.04
CA LYS A 53 -9.26 -16.39 7.61
C LYS A 53 -9.12 -16.59 6.10
N LEU A 54 -9.76 -17.64 5.55
CA LEU A 54 -9.79 -17.87 4.11
C LEU A 54 -10.50 -16.74 3.34
N SER A 55 -11.54 -16.15 3.92
CA SER A 55 -12.25 -15.02 3.33
C SER A 55 -11.38 -13.76 3.27
N ILE A 56 -10.58 -13.49 4.31
CA ILE A 56 -9.59 -12.41 4.33
C ILE A 56 -8.54 -12.63 3.24
N ILE A 57 -8.00 -13.84 3.13
CA ILE A 57 -7.01 -14.19 2.11
C ILE A 57 -7.59 -14.02 0.71
N LYS A 58 -8.85 -14.44 0.50
CA LYS A 58 -9.56 -14.24 -0.77
C LYS A 58 -9.69 -12.76 -1.12
N TRP A 59 -10.00 -11.90 -0.15
CA TRP A 59 -10.06 -10.46 -0.35
C TRP A 59 -8.69 -9.88 -0.71
N ILE A 60 -7.61 -10.28 -0.02
CA ILE A 60 -6.24 -9.84 -0.33
C ILE A 60 -5.88 -10.20 -1.78
N LYS A 61 -6.19 -11.43 -2.21
CA LYS A 61 -5.92 -11.88 -3.58
C LYS A 61 -6.77 -11.19 -4.64
N ALA A 62 -8.01 -10.82 -4.30
CA ALA A 62 -8.82 -9.99 -5.17
C ALA A 62 -8.21 -8.59 -5.34
N ALA A 63 -7.76 -7.96 -4.24
CA ALA A 63 -7.11 -6.65 -4.28
C ALA A 63 -5.77 -6.65 -5.04
N GLU A 64 -5.00 -7.74 -4.92
CA GLU A 64 -3.76 -7.95 -5.67
C GLU A 64 -3.99 -8.06 -7.18
N ALA A 65 -5.06 -8.75 -7.59
CA ALA A 65 -5.43 -8.91 -8.99
C ALA A 65 -6.12 -7.68 -9.61
N GLU A 66 -6.50 -6.70 -8.79
CA GLU A 66 -7.20 -5.50 -9.24
C GLU A 66 -6.26 -4.59 -10.06
N PRO A 67 -6.63 -4.25 -11.31
CA PRO A 67 -5.81 -3.39 -12.16
C PRO A 67 -5.76 -1.95 -11.62
N ALA A 68 -4.67 -1.24 -11.93
CA ALA A 68 -4.55 0.17 -11.63
C ALA A 68 -5.48 0.99 -12.56
N LEU A 69 -6.60 1.44 -12.01
CA LEU A 69 -7.51 2.35 -12.69
C LEU A 69 -7.06 3.80 -12.48
N GLY A 70 -7.04 4.61 -13.54
CA GLY A 70 -6.69 6.04 -13.44
C GLY A 70 -5.21 6.38 -13.63
N GLY A 71 -4.39 5.43 -14.09
CA GLY A 71 -2.99 5.66 -14.45
C GLY A 71 -2.00 4.89 -13.60
N ALA A 72 -0.83 5.48 -13.36
CA ALA A 72 0.22 4.86 -12.53
C ALA A 72 -0.26 4.71 -11.08
N SER A 73 -0.07 3.52 -10.49
CA SER A 73 -0.57 3.21 -9.15
C SER A 73 0.22 3.86 -8.00
N LEU A 74 1.41 4.40 -8.29
CA LEU A 74 2.31 5.06 -7.32
C LEU A 74 2.52 4.25 -6.02
N GLY A 75 2.57 2.93 -6.16
CA GLY A 75 2.76 1.97 -5.06
C GLY A 75 1.51 1.73 -4.21
N ARG A 76 0.34 2.28 -4.55
CA ARG A 76 -0.92 2.17 -3.78
C ARG A 76 -0.75 2.52 -2.29
N VAL A 77 0.20 3.40 -1.97
CA VAL A 77 0.47 3.86 -0.59
C VAL A 77 -0.53 4.95 -0.18
N GLY A 78 -1.11 5.64 -1.17
CA GLY A 78 -2.13 6.68 -1.00
C GLY A 78 -1.57 8.08 -1.18
N PRO A 79 -2.14 9.10 -0.50
CA PRO A 79 -1.96 10.51 -0.85
C PRO A 79 -0.53 11.03 -0.64
N VAL A 80 0.31 10.32 0.10
CA VAL A 80 1.69 10.73 0.36
C VAL A 80 2.55 10.61 -0.90
N THR A 81 2.50 9.47 -1.61
CA THR A 81 3.29 9.28 -2.84
C THR A 81 2.72 10.10 -3.99
N GLU A 82 1.39 10.17 -4.09
CA GLU A 82 0.68 11.06 -5.03
C GLU A 82 1.03 12.53 -4.81
N GLY A 83 0.97 12.99 -3.57
CA GLY A 83 1.29 14.37 -3.18
C GLY A 83 2.74 14.73 -3.47
N LEU A 84 3.69 13.85 -3.16
CA LEU A 84 5.10 14.08 -3.48
C LEU A 84 5.32 14.20 -4.99
N LEU A 85 4.67 13.36 -5.80
CA LEU A 85 4.78 13.41 -7.26
C LEU A 85 4.20 14.72 -7.80
N ILE A 86 2.99 15.10 -7.39
CA ILE A 86 2.35 16.35 -7.83
C ILE A 86 3.15 17.57 -7.37
N TRP A 87 3.69 17.54 -6.15
CA TRP A 87 4.48 18.64 -5.61
C TRP A 87 5.81 18.80 -6.36
N THR A 88 6.49 17.70 -6.70
CA THR A 88 7.78 17.78 -7.41
C THR A 88 7.61 18.04 -8.90
N LEU A 89 6.83 17.20 -9.59
CA LEU A 89 6.69 17.27 -11.05
C LEU A 89 5.60 18.26 -11.47
N GLY A 90 4.47 18.30 -10.77
CA GLY A 90 3.38 19.21 -11.09
C GLY A 90 3.78 20.67 -10.90
N ILE A 91 4.22 21.02 -9.68
CA ILE A 91 4.67 22.40 -9.39
C ILE A 91 5.96 22.71 -10.17
N GLY A 92 6.91 21.78 -10.25
CA GLY A 92 8.14 21.97 -11.02
C GLY A 92 7.88 22.28 -12.50
N LEU A 93 6.92 21.58 -13.13
CA LEU A 93 6.49 21.85 -14.50
C LEU A 93 5.86 23.24 -14.62
N LEU A 94 4.96 23.62 -13.72
CA LEU A 94 4.32 24.93 -13.73
C LEU A 94 5.33 26.07 -13.60
N ILE A 95 6.31 25.93 -12.70
CA ILE A 95 7.41 26.89 -12.54
C ILE A 95 8.23 26.96 -13.84
N GLY A 96 8.59 25.81 -14.41
CA GLY A 96 9.35 25.76 -15.67
C GLY A 96 8.65 26.46 -16.83
N VAL A 97 7.34 26.25 -16.96
CA VAL A 97 6.50 26.94 -17.96
C VAL A 97 6.46 28.45 -17.70
N ALA A 98 6.28 28.88 -16.44
CA ALA A 98 6.25 30.30 -16.09
C ALA A 98 7.57 31.00 -16.43
N VAL A 99 8.72 30.39 -16.10
CA VAL A 99 10.04 30.92 -16.41
C VAL A 99 10.26 30.97 -17.93
N TRP A 100 9.89 29.91 -18.67
CA TRP A 100 10.02 29.88 -20.12
C TRP A 100 9.23 30.99 -20.81
N LEU A 101 7.98 31.21 -20.40
CA LEU A 101 7.14 32.27 -20.92
C LEU A 101 7.72 33.66 -20.61
N ALA A 102 8.19 33.89 -19.37
CA ALA A 102 8.81 35.14 -18.98
C ALA A 102 10.10 35.43 -19.78
N MET A 103 10.93 34.41 -20.03
CA MET A 103 12.15 34.57 -20.85
C MET A 103 11.83 34.88 -22.31
N LYS A 104 10.75 34.30 -22.87
CA LYS A 104 10.37 34.55 -24.26
C LYS A 104 9.64 35.88 -24.47
N ALA A 105 9.03 36.43 -23.42
CA ALA A 105 8.39 37.75 -23.44
C ALA A 105 9.40 38.92 -23.36
N ARG A 106 10.66 38.63 -23.06
CA ARG A 106 11.78 39.58 -23.12
C ARG A 106 12.42 39.57 -24.49
#